data_AF-A0A2W4LS02-F1
#
_entry.id   AF-A0A2W4LS02-F1
#
_cell.length_a   1.000
_cell.length_b   1.000
_cell.length_c   1.000
_cell.angle_alpha   90.00
_cell.angle_beta   90.00
_cell.angle_gamma   90.00
#
_symmetry.space_group_name_H-M   'P 1'
#
loop_
_entity.id
_entity.type
_entity.pdbx_description
1 polymer ?
#
loop_
_entity_poly.entity_id
_entity_poly.type
_entity_poly.pdbx_seq_one_letter_code
_entity_poly.pdbx_strand_id
1 'polypeptide(L)'
;MKDVQSERDERKVPLKKVGIKNLEWPLKVLDKARGHQYTVARISLSVDLRHDVRGTHMSRFVEVVNGLKILSPSAIEEILSEVKEKLHAEKSYLKMHFPYFLWKESPVSRISSPLKIQALIKAESGLENDITMGVKVPVQTLCPCSREISEYGAHNNRAEVK
;
A
#
# COMPACT_ATOMS: atom_id res chain seq x y z
N MET A 1 12.72 -33.30 7.00
CA MET A 1 11.28 -33.00 7.14
C MET A 1 10.70 -32.90 5.73
N LYS A 2 9.54 -33.51 5.45
CA LYS A 2 8.94 -33.54 4.10
C LYS A 2 8.31 -32.17 3.79
N ASP A 3 8.60 -31.61 2.62
CA ASP A 3 8.01 -30.34 2.16
C ASP A 3 6.62 -30.59 1.57
N VAL A 4 5.60 -30.59 2.41
CA VAL A 4 4.20 -30.83 2.05
C VAL A 4 3.63 -29.73 1.16
N GLN A 5 4.17 -28.51 1.22
CA GLN A 5 3.66 -27.36 0.45
C GLN A 5 4.04 -27.46 -1.03
N SER A 6 5.21 -28.03 -1.31
CA SER A 6 5.71 -28.28 -2.66
C SER A 6 5.17 -29.59 -3.28
N GLU A 7 4.30 -30.33 -2.58
CA GLU A 7 3.66 -31.53 -3.13
C GLU A 7 2.65 -31.18 -4.22
N ARG A 8 2.41 -32.14 -5.12
CA ARG A 8 1.43 -32.02 -6.19
C ARG A 8 0.02 -31.98 -5.61
N ASP A 9 -0.77 -30.99 -6.01
CA ASP A 9 -2.20 -30.94 -5.68
C ASP A 9 -3.03 -31.68 -6.74
N GLU A 10 -3.76 -32.70 -6.31
CA GLU A 10 -4.62 -33.52 -7.18
C GLU A 10 -6.03 -32.93 -7.32
N ARG A 11 -6.40 -31.94 -6.50
CA ARG A 11 -7.75 -31.34 -6.48
C ARG A 11 -7.99 -30.41 -7.65
N LYS A 12 -6.93 -29.95 -8.34
CA LYS A 12 -6.96 -29.06 -9.50
C LYS A 12 -7.74 -27.76 -9.29
N VAL A 13 -7.80 -27.23 -8.06
CA VAL A 13 -8.46 -25.95 -7.76
C VAL A 13 -7.41 -24.85 -7.64
N PRO A 14 -7.29 -23.91 -8.61
CA PRO A 14 -6.35 -22.80 -8.51
C PRO A 14 -6.80 -21.77 -7.48
N LEU A 15 -5.85 -21.15 -6.77
CA LEU A 15 -6.12 -20.01 -5.90
C LEU A 15 -5.77 -18.71 -6.60
N LYS A 16 -6.74 -17.80 -6.67
CA LYS A 16 -6.55 -16.49 -7.32
C LYS A 16 -5.52 -15.62 -6.61
N LYS A 17 -5.48 -15.64 -5.26
CA LYS A 17 -4.53 -14.89 -4.44
C LYS A 17 -4.23 -15.65 -3.15
N VAL A 18 -2.95 -15.92 -2.89
CA VAL A 18 -2.43 -16.48 -1.64
C VAL A 18 -1.19 -15.70 -1.22
N GLY A 19 -1.02 -15.48 0.09
CA GLY A 19 0.12 -14.77 0.64
C GLY A 19 -0.17 -14.13 1.99
N ILE A 20 0.55 -13.04 2.28
CA ILE A 20 0.46 -12.33 3.56
C ILE A 20 -0.39 -11.06 3.44
N LYS A 21 -1.05 -10.71 4.53
CA LYS A 21 -1.92 -9.53 4.60
C LYS A 21 -1.62 -8.74 5.86
N ASN A 22 -1.67 -7.42 5.74
CA ASN A 22 -1.58 -6.49 6.87
C ASN A 22 -0.25 -6.57 7.67
N LEU A 23 0.85 -6.94 7.02
CA LEU A 23 2.18 -6.90 7.64
C LEU A 23 2.59 -5.44 7.88
N GLU A 24 2.88 -5.07 9.11
CA GLU A 24 3.44 -3.75 9.44
C GLU A 24 4.95 -3.79 9.27
N TRP A 25 5.48 -2.88 8.46
CA TRP A 25 6.89 -2.88 8.09
C TRP A 25 7.47 -1.46 8.06
N PRO A 26 8.59 -1.18 8.74
CA PRO A 26 9.24 0.12 8.68
C PRO A 26 9.93 0.30 7.32
N LEU A 27 9.75 1.45 6.68
CA LEU A 27 10.43 1.79 5.43
C LEU A 27 10.65 3.30 5.27
N LYS A 28 11.50 3.68 4.31
CA LYS A 28 11.70 5.08 3.91
C LYS A 28 10.86 5.39 2.67
N VAL A 29 10.25 6.57 2.64
CA VAL A 29 9.58 7.11 1.43
C VAL A 29 10.23 8.42 1.01
N LEU A 30 10.19 8.72 -0.28
CA LEU A 30 10.72 9.96 -0.84
C LEU A 30 9.89 11.17 -0.39
N ASP A 31 10.57 12.20 0.06
CA ASP A 31 10.01 13.51 0.40
C ASP A 31 10.66 14.55 -0.50
N LYS A 32 9.86 15.27 -1.29
CA LYS A 32 10.37 16.25 -2.25
C LYS A 32 11.13 17.40 -1.58
N ALA A 33 10.75 17.79 -0.37
CA ALA A 33 11.34 18.92 0.34
C ALA A 33 12.46 18.51 1.29
N ARG A 34 12.37 17.30 1.87
CA ARG A 34 13.27 16.83 2.95
C ARG A 34 14.10 15.60 2.58
N GLY A 35 14.06 15.18 1.31
CA GLY A 35 14.76 14.00 0.79
C GLY A 35 14.00 12.71 1.09
N HIS A 36 13.90 12.33 2.37
CA HIS A 36 13.20 11.12 2.81
C HIS A 36 12.49 11.30 4.15
N GLN A 37 11.42 10.53 4.37
CA GLN A 37 10.81 10.34 5.68
C GLN A 37 10.69 8.85 6.02
N TYR A 38 10.86 8.53 7.29
CA TYR A 38 10.63 7.19 7.83
C TYR A 38 9.15 7.02 8.16
N THR A 39 8.58 5.88 7.80
CA THR A 39 7.17 5.56 8.08
C THR A 39 7.00 4.07 8.35
N VAL A 40 5.82 3.69 8.82
CA VAL A 40 5.41 2.29 8.97
C VAL A 40 4.33 2.01 7.94
N ALA A 41 4.62 1.08 7.03
CA ALA A 41 3.70 0.67 5.99
C ALA A 41 2.96 -0.61 6.37
N ARG A 42 1.67 -0.66 6.06
CA ARG A 42 0.85 -1.86 6.10
C ARG A 42 0.83 -2.51 4.72
N ILE A 43 1.55 -3.61 4.59
CA ILE A 43 1.81 -4.32 3.35
C ILE A 43 0.94 -5.58 3.26
N SER A 44 0.36 -5.82 2.10
CA SER A 44 -0.22 -7.10 1.72
C SER A 44 0.38 -7.53 0.40
N LEU A 45 0.98 -8.72 0.36
CA LEU A 45 1.68 -9.27 -0.79
C LEU A 45 1.11 -10.65 -1.07
N SER A 46 0.74 -10.91 -2.31
CA SER A 46 0.12 -12.17 -2.71
C SER A 46 0.49 -12.54 -4.13
N VAL A 47 0.44 -13.83 -4.43
CA VAL A 47 0.62 -14.38 -5.77
C VAL A 47 -0.57 -15.25 -6.16
N ASP A 48 -0.70 -15.57 -7.43
CA ASP A 48 -1.57 -16.68 -7.85
C ASP A 48 -0.89 -18.03 -7.57
N LEU A 49 -1.71 -19.05 -7.29
CA LEU A 49 -1.23 -20.41 -7.07
C LEU A 49 -1.75 -21.30 -8.20
N ARG A 50 -0.82 -21.90 -8.92
CA ARG A 50 -1.13 -22.90 -9.95
C ARG A 50 -1.85 -24.10 -9.30
N HIS A 51 -2.76 -24.70 -10.06
CA HIS A 51 -3.66 -25.75 -9.60
C HIS A 51 -2.97 -27.06 -9.21
N ASP A 52 -1.68 -27.21 -9.53
CA ASP A 52 -0.86 -28.38 -9.32
C ASP A 52 0.05 -28.26 -8.07
N VAL A 53 0.02 -27.14 -7.34
CA VAL A 53 0.84 -26.91 -6.15
C VAL A 53 -0.05 -26.86 -4.90
N ARG A 54 0.30 -27.64 -3.87
CA ARG A 54 -0.51 -27.80 -2.65
C ARG A 54 -0.49 -26.58 -1.71
N GLY A 55 0.54 -25.74 -1.75
CA GLY A 55 0.60 -24.50 -0.97
C GLY A 55 1.81 -23.60 -1.28
N THR A 56 1.84 -22.41 -0.69
CA THR A 56 2.96 -21.46 -0.80
C THR A 56 3.78 -21.38 0.47
N HIS A 57 5.10 -21.19 0.32
CA HIS A 57 6.01 -20.94 1.43
C HIS A 57 5.84 -19.52 1.95
N MET A 58 5.07 -19.36 3.03
CA MET A 58 4.69 -18.05 3.59
C MET A 58 5.88 -17.18 4.03
N SER A 59 6.98 -17.78 4.45
CA SER A 59 8.20 -17.06 4.86
C SER A 59 8.84 -16.29 3.71
N ARG A 60 8.70 -16.77 2.46
CA ARG A 60 9.28 -16.12 1.27
C ARG A 60 8.72 -14.72 1.04
N PHE A 61 7.47 -14.46 1.42
CA PHE A 61 6.90 -13.12 1.34
C PHE A 61 7.59 -12.14 2.29
N VAL A 62 7.92 -12.60 3.51
CA VAL A 62 8.61 -11.76 4.50
C VAL A 62 10.06 -11.49 4.07
N GLU A 63 10.74 -12.49 3.50
CA GLU A 63 12.08 -12.33 2.94
C GLU A 63 12.13 -11.25 1.85
N VAL A 64 11.19 -11.27 0.91
CA VAL A 64 11.10 -10.26 -0.16
C VAL A 64 10.81 -8.87 0.42
N VAL A 65 9.85 -8.77 1.36
CA VAL A 65 9.53 -7.49 2.02
C VAL A 65 10.72 -6.94 2.82
N ASN A 66 11.58 -7.80 3.38
CA ASN A 66 12.77 -7.38 4.09
C ASN A 66 13.81 -6.68 3.19
N GLY A 67 13.78 -6.93 1.88
CA GLY A 67 14.55 -6.17 0.88
C GLY A 67 14.05 -4.73 0.69
N LEU A 68 12.78 -4.44 0.99
CA LEU A 68 12.17 -3.13 0.79
C LEU A 68 12.60 -2.12 1.86
N LYS A 69 13.69 -1.40 1.60
CA LYS A 69 14.17 -0.33 2.49
C LYS A 69 13.66 1.05 2.11
N ILE A 70 13.61 1.35 0.81
CA ILE A 70 13.19 2.64 0.26
C ILE A 70 12.10 2.37 -0.77
N LEU A 71 10.97 3.05 -0.60
CA LEU A 71 9.86 2.95 -1.54
C LEU A 71 10.12 3.80 -2.78
N SER A 72 10.14 3.14 -3.93
CA SER A 72 10.16 3.73 -5.26
C SER A 72 9.34 2.83 -6.22
N PRO A 73 8.95 3.33 -7.41
CA PRO A 73 8.35 2.49 -8.44
C PRO A 73 9.22 1.27 -8.79
N SER A 74 10.53 1.46 -8.96
CA SER A 74 11.47 0.37 -9.25
C SER A 74 11.50 -0.68 -8.14
N ALA A 75 11.52 -0.27 -6.87
CA ALA A 75 11.52 -1.21 -5.75
C ALA A 75 10.22 -2.03 -5.66
N ILE A 76 9.09 -1.46 -6.09
CA ILE A 76 7.81 -2.17 -6.18
C ILE A 76 7.89 -3.24 -7.28
N GLU A 77 8.40 -2.89 -8.46
CA GLU A 77 8.57 -3.83 -9.57
C GLU A 77 9.52 -4.97 -9.20
N GLU A 78 10.66 -4.66 -8.56
CA GLU A 78 11.63 -5.65 -8.08
C GLU A 78 10.98 -6.65 -7.10
N ILE A 79 10.24 -6.16 -6.10
CA ILE A 79 9.53 -7.02 -5.13
C ILE A 79 8.50 -7.92 -5.80
N LEU A 80 7.75 -7.37 -6.76
CA LEU A 80 6.74 -8.13 -7.49
C LEU A 80 7.37 -9.21 -8.38
N SER A 81 8.53 -8.95 -8.99
CA SER A 81 9.29 -9.95 -9.74
C SER A 81 9.89 -11.01 -8.83
N GLU A 82 10.57 -10.59 -7.76
CA GLU A 82 11.25 -11.49 -6.83
C GLU A 82 10.27 -12.49 -6.19
N VAL A 83 9.09 -12.03 -5.77
CA VAL A 83 8.09 -12.92 -5.18
C VAL A 83 7.50 -13.90 -6.20
N LYS A 84 7.35 -13.49 -7.47
CA LYS A 84 6.90 -14.39 -8.56
C LYS A 84 7.93 -15.48 -8.80
N GLU A 85 9.20 -15.12 -8.90
CA GLU A 85 10.30 -16.04 -9.13
C GLU A 85 10.45 -17.04 -7.98
N LYS A 86 10.46 -16.56 -6.73
CA LYS A 86 10.60 -17.40 -5.52
C LYS A 86 9.44 -18.36 -5.28
N LEU A 87 8.25 -18.06 -5.81
CA LEU A 87 7.04 -18.87 -5.63
C LEU A 87 6.56 -19.54 -6.93
N HIS A 88 7.31 -19.39 -8.03
CA HIS A 88 6.96 -19.92 -9.36
C HIS A 88 5.52 -19.57 -9.77
N ALA A 89 5.16 -18.31 -9.59
CA ALA A 89 3.83 -17.77 -9.86
C ALA A 89 3.80 -16.92 -11.14
N GLU A 90 2.64 -16.82 -11.79
CA GLU A 90 2.47 -16.02 -13.02
C GLU A 90 2.12 -14.57 -12.70
N LYS A 91 1.42 -14.33 -11.59
CA LYS A 91 0.99 -13.01 -11.15
C LYS A 91 1.35 -12.73 -9.70
N SER A 92 1.72 -11.49 -9.42
CA SER A 92 1.88 -10.96 -8.07
C SER A 92 1.13 -9.66 -7.87
N TYR A 93 0.72 -9.44 -6.62
CA TYR A 93 -0.09 -8.29 -6.24
C TYR A 93 0.44 -7.71 -4.92
N LEU A 94 0.66 -6.40 -4.92
CA LEU A 94 1.04 -5.63 -3.77
C LEU A 94 -0.07 -4.63 -3.42
N LYS A 95 -0.41 -4.54 -2.14
CA LYS A 95 -1.17 -3.42 -1.58
C LYS A 95 -0.42 -2.85 -0.41
N MET A 96 -0.22 -1.53 -0.41
CA MET A 96 0.52 -0.84 0.63
C MET A 96 -0.24 0.40 1.08
N HIS A 97 -0.26 0.62 2.39
CA HIS A 97 -0.83 1.82 3.00
C HIS A 97 0.16 2.35 4.02
N PHE A 98 0.49 3.64 3.96
CA PHE A 98 1.37 4.25 4.96
C PHE A 98 0.96 5.71 5.21
N PRO A 99 1.15 6.23 6.44
CA PRO A 99 1.03 7.65 6.69
C PRO A 99 2.19 8.38 5.99
N TYR A 100 1.86 9.50 5.37
CA TYR A 100 2.80 10.42 4.75
C TYR A 100 2.56 11.81 5.35
N PHE A 101 3.62 12.48 5.80
CA PHE A 101 3.51 13.77 6.44
C PHE A 101 3.94 14.89 5.50
N LEU A 102 3.06 15.87 5.32
CA LEU A 102 3.33 17.10 4.57
C LEU A 102 3.50 18.27 5.55
N TRP A 103 4.63 18.96 5.49
CA TRP A 103 4.83 20.16 6.30
C TRP A 103 4.14 21.35 5.64
N LYS A 104 3.23 22.01 6.36
CA LYS A 104 2.46 23.17 5.88
C LYS A 104 2.59 24.33 6.87
N GLU A 105 2.74 25.53 6.33
CA GLU A 105 2.70 26.75 7.11
C GLU A 105 1.27 27.18 7.39
N SER A 106 1.02 27.70 8.60
CA SER A 106 -0.25 28.34 8.90
C SER A 106 -0.44 29.61 8.04
N PRO A 107 -1.66 29.93 7.58
CA PRO A 107 -1.88 31.04 6.65
C PRO A 107 -1.49 32.41 7.20
N VAL A 108 -1.66 32.62 8.52
CA VAL A 108 -1.43 33.91 9.18
C VAL A 108 -0.11 33.91 9.94
N SER A 109 0.06 33.02 10.93
CA SER A 109 1.26 33.02 11.79
C SER A 109 2.51 32.45 11.13
N ARG A 110 2.39 31.81 9.96
CA ARG A 110 3.48 31.12 9.23
C ARG A 110 4.18 30.00 10.00
N ILE A 111 3.64 29.59 11.14
CA ILE A 111 4.17 28.47 11.92
C ILE A 111 3.98 27.18 11.12
N SER A 112 5.07 26.46 10.90
CA SER A 112 5.06 25.19 10.16
C SER A 112 4.60 24.04 11.05
N SER A 113 3.70 23.20 10.53
CA SER A 113 3.20 22.00 11.22
C SER A 113 2.97 20.85 10.24
N PRO A 114 3.07 19.58 10.70
CA PRO A 114 2.87 18.43 9.84
C PRO A 114 1.39 18.07 9.67
N LEU A 115 0.96 17.85 8.44
CA LEU A 115 -0.33 17.28 8.06
C LEU A 115 -0.14 15.81 7.66
N LYS A 116 -0.79 14.90 8.38
CA LYS A 116 -0.85 13.47 8.02
C LYS A 116 -1.84 13.26 6.87
N ILE A 117 -1.38 12.68 5.77
CA ILE A 117 -2.21 12.08 4.73
C ILE A 117 -1.98 10.57 4.69
N GLN A 118 -2.98 9.81 4.24
CA GLN A 118 -2.82 8.37 4.08
C GLN A 118 -2.50 8.07 2.62
N ALA A 119 -1.30 7.55 2.34
CA ALA A 119 -0.96 7.08 1.01
C ALA A 119 -1.44 5.63 0.81
N LEU A 120 -1.81 5.31 -0.42
CA LEU A 120 -2.24 4.00 -0.89
C LEU A 120 -1.49 3.67 -2.17
N ILE A 121 -0.94 2.46 -2.24
CA ILE A 121 -0.36 1.91 -3.46
C ILE A 121 -0.98 0.55 -3.71
N LYS A 122 -1.39 0.32 -4.95
CA LYS A 122 -1.75 -0.99 -5.47
C LYS A 122 -0.87 -1.24 -6.68
N ALA A 123 -0.25 -2.40 -6.73
CA ALA A 123 0.53 -2.80 -7.88
C ALA A 123 0.24 -4.26 -8.23
N GLU A 124 0.30 -4.57 -9.51
CA GLU A 124 0.14 -5.89 -10.08
C GLU A 124 1.24 -6.14 -11.10
N SER A 125 1.82 -7.34 -11.08
CA SER A 125 2.70 -7.82 -12.14
C SER A 125 2.15 -9.10 -12.74
N GLY A 126 1.93 -9.10 -14.05
CA GLY A 126 1.34 -10.20 -14.81
C GLY A 126 1.73 -10.12 -16.29
N LEU A 127 0.73 -10.12 -17.17
CA LEU A 127 0.94 -9.83 -18.61
C LEU A 127 1.34 -8.37 -18.84
N GLU A 128 0.75 -7.48 -18.05
CA GLU A 128 1.11 -6.07 -17.96
C GLU A 128 1.40 -5.76 -16.50
N ASN A 129 2.35 -4.85 -16.27
CA ASN A 129 2.62 -4.31 -14.95
C ASN A 129 1.81 -3.02 -14.78
N ASP A 130 1.09 -2.89 -13.67
CA ASP A 130 0.33 -1.68 -13.34
C ASP A 130 0.63 -1.24 -11.91
N ILE A 131 0.78 0.06 -11.72
CA ILE A 131 0.96 0.70 -10.42
C ILE A 131 -0.04 1.85 -10.29
N THR A 132 -1.04 1.64 -9.44
CA THR A 132 -2.00 2.68 -9.06
C THR A 132 -1.63 3.26 -7.70
N MET A 133 -1.46 4.58 -7.66
CA MET A 133 -1.26 5.34 -6.42
C MET A 133 -2.50 6.15 -6.07
N GLY A 134 -2.74 6.35 -4.78
CA GLY A 134 -3.82 7.18 -4.28
C GLY A 134 -3.51 7.75 -2.90
N VAL A 135 -4.29 8.74 -2.50
CA VAL A 135 -4.15 9.39 -1.19
C VAL A 135 -5.53 9.56 -0.56
N LYS A 136 -5.59 9.56 0.77
CA LYS A 136 -6.74 10.12 1.50
C LYS A 136 -6.29 11.40 2.17
N VAL A 137 -6.95 12.49 1.81
CA VAL A 137 -6.63 13.82 2.30
C VAL A 137 -7.75 14.29 3.23
N PRO A 138 -7.44 14.56 4.52
CA PRO A 138 -8.42 15.16 5.41
C PRO A 138 -8.63 16.63 5.04
N VAL A 139 -9.89 17.03 4.89
CA VAL A 139 -10.30 18.40 4.56
C VAL A 139 -11.38 18.89 5.52
N GLN A 140 -11.54 20.21 5.59
CA GLN A 140 -12.72 20.83 6.19
C GLN A 140 -13.66 21.26 5.08
N THR A 141 -14.93 20.90 5.23
CA THR A 141 -16.01 21.25 4.30
C THR A 141 -16.96 22.21 5.00
N LEU A 142 -17.55 23.13 4.23
CA LEU A 142 -18.55 24.08 4.70
C LEU A 142 -19.80 23.92 3.84
N CYS A 143 -20.97 23.81 4.46
CA CYS A 143 -22.22 23.61 3.73
C CYS A 143 -22.76 24.96 3.21
N PRO A 144 -22.85 25.17 1.88
CA PRO A 144 -23.39 26.42 1.34
C PRO A 144 -24.87 26.62 1.70
N CYS A 145 -25.67 25.55 1.68
CA CYS A 145 -27.09 25.62 2.00
C CYS A 145 -27.32 26.08 3.46
N SER A 146 -26.48 25.63 4.39
CA SER A 146 -26.57 26.07 5.79
C SER A 146 -26.21 27.55 5.94
N ARG A 147 -25.26 28.06 5.14
CA ARG A 147 -24.91 29.48 5.13
C ARG A 147 -26.04 30.34 4.60
N GLU A 148 -26.73 29.86 3.55
CA GLU A 148 -27.81 30.58 2.88
C GLU A 148 -29.02 30.83 3.80
N ILE A 149 -29.34 29.89 4.69
CA ILE A 149 -30.50 29.99 5.59
C ILE A 149 -30.19 30.57 6.98
N SER A 150 -28.95 30.99 7.25
CA SER A 150 -28.53 31.43 8.60
C SER A 150 -28.02 32.88 8.60
N GLU A 151 -28.48 33.69 9.57
CA GLU A 151 -27.99 35.06 9.75
C GLU A 151 -26.48 35.11 10.09
N TYR A 152 -26.02 34.18 10.93
CA TYR A 152 -24.61 34.05 11.33
C TYR A 152 -24.14 32.60 11.30
N GLY A 153 -22.85 32.41 10.98
CA GLY A 153 -22.22 31.09 10.90
C GLY A 153 -22.65 30.26 9.70
N ALA A 154 -22.13 29.03 9.66
CA ALA A 154 -22.50 27.95 8.74
C ALA A 154 -21.96 26.62 9.26
N HIS A 155 -22.69 25.54 8.99
CA HIS A 155 -22.30 24.19 9.36
C HIS A 155 -21.00 23.74 8.66
N ASN A 156 -20.03 23.24 9.43
CA ASN A 156 -18.80 22.65 8.90
C ASN A 156 -18.53 21.24 9.46
N ASN A 157 -17.82 20.43 8.67
CA ASN A 157 -17.46 19.06 9.05
C ASN A 157 -16.06 18.71 8.54
N ARG A 158 -15.40 17.77 9.22
CA ARG A 158 -14.22 17.09 8.70
C ARG A 158 -14.66 16.02 7.69
N ALA A 159 -14.00 15.96 6.54
CA ALA A 159 -14.22 14.96 5.51
C ALA A 159 -12.89 14.37 5.01
N GLU A 160 -12.96 13.24 4.32
CA GLU A 160 -11.81 12.65 3.60
C GLU A 160 -12.12 12.66 2.10
N VAL A 161 -11.19 13.19 1.29
CA VAL A 161 -11.22 13.07 -0.18
C VAL A 161 -10.23 11.97 -0.57
N LYS A 162 -10.64 11.06 -1.45
CA LYS A 162 -9.85 9.91 -1.90
C LYS A 162 -9.87 9.79 -3.42
#